data_AF-A0A9D9TTJ2-F1
#
_entry.id   AF-A0A9D9TTJ2-F1
#
_cell.length_a   1.000
_cell.length_b   1.000
_cell.length_c   1.000
_cell.angle_alpha   90.00
_cell.angle_beta   90.00
_cell.angle_gamma   90.00
#
_symmetry.space_group_name_H-M   'P 1'
#
loop_
_entity.id
_entity.type
_entity.pdbx_description
1 polymer ?
#
loop_
_entity_poly.entity_id
_entity_poly.type
_entity_poly.pdbx_seq_one_letter_code
_entity_poly.pdbx_strand_id
1 'polypeptide(L)'
;MEKRFKRHRDYGFFDQDIRLTKLSKLGDPLVKLNKEIDFEMFRPILEEALSKPAKGAGGRPPYDYVLMFKIMILQRYYNLSDD
;
A
#
# COMPACT_ATOMS: atom_id res chain seq x y z
N MET A 1 -27.55 28.30 10.96
CA MET A 1 -27.50 26.98 10.29
C MET A 1 -26.57 26.08 11.07
N GLU A 2 -27.09 24.98 11.62
CA GLU A 2 -26.36 24.08 12.50
C GLU A 2 -25.44 23.16 11.68
N LYS A 3 -24.12 23.21 11.91
CA LYS A 3 -23.17 22.33 11.21
C LYS A 3 -23.24 20.94 11.82
N ARG A 4 -23.98 20.03 11.19
CA ARG A 4 -24.03 18.62 11.56
C ARG A 4 -22.72 17.93 11.15
N PHE A 5 -21.82 17.71 12.11
CA PHE A 5 -20.61 16.94 11.88
C PHE A 5 -20.96 15.47 11.55
N LYS A 6 -20.30 14.93 10.52
CA LYS A 6 -20.48 13.54 10.07
C LYS A 6 -19.98 12.63 11.21
N ARG A 7 -20.86 11.80 11.78
CA ARG A 7 -20.46 10.82 12.81
C ARG A 7 -19.38 9.91 12.20
N HIS A 8 -18.22 9.84 12.85
CA HIS A 8 -17.22 8.82 12.58
C HIS A 8 -17.88 7.47 12.86
N ARG A 9 -18.04 6.63 11.84
CA ARG A 9 -18.59 5.29 12.02
C ARG A 9 -17.42 4.43 12.48
N ASP A 10 -17.47 3.95 13.70
CA ASP A 10 -16.49 2.96 14.16
C ASP A 10 -16.64 1.71 13.27
N TYR A 11 -15.51 1.23 12.76
CA TYR A 11 -15.49 0.05 11.90
C TYR A 11 -16.05 -1.15 12.69
N GLY A 12 -17.05 -1.81 12.13
CA GLY A 12 -17.58 -3.07 12.68
C GLY A 12 -16.50 -4.16 12.64
N PHE A 13 -16.64 -5.15 13.52
CA PHE A 13 -15.67 -6.24 13.67
C PHE A 13 -15.29 -6.93 12.35
N PHE A 14 -16.24 -7.04 11.40
CA PHE A 14 -16.05 -7.70 10.11
C PHE A 14 -15.75 -6.74 8.94
N ASP A 15 -15.64 -5.44 9.18
CA ASP A 15 -15.53 -4.46 8.08
C ASP A 15 -14.25 -4.64 7.25
N GLN A 16 -13.16 -5.11 7.87
CA GLN A 16 -11.92 -5.40 7.16
C GLN A 16 -12.08 -6.57 6.19
N ASP A 17 -12.62 -7.69 6.65
CA ASP A 17 -12.86 -8.87 5.80
C ASP A 17 -13.83 -8.56 4.66
N ILE A 18 -14.88 -7.78 4.94
CA ILE A 18 -15.83 -7.32 3.92
C ILE A 18 -15.12 -6.46 2.87
N ARG A 19 -14.26 -5.52 3.29
CA ARG A 19 -13.48 -4.68 2.37
C ARG A 19 -12.51 -5.50 1.53
N LEU A 20 -11.76 -6.42 2.14
CA LEU A 20 -10.82 -7.30 1.44
C LEU A 20 -11.55 -8.20 0.44
N THR A 21 -12.67 -8.78 0.82
CA THR A 21 -13.51 -9.60 -0.07
C THR A 21 -14.01 -8.78 -1.26
N LYS A 22 -14.43 -7.53 -1.02
CA LYS A 22 -14.85 -6.63 -2.09
C LYS A 22 -13.71 -6.29 -3.04
N LEU A 23 -12.51 -6.00 -2.53
CA LEU A 23 -11.32 -5.74 -3.36
C LEU A 23 -10.95 -6.95 -4.22
N SER A 24 -10.91 -8.15 -3.63
CA SER A 24 -10.67 -9.39 -4.37
C SER A 24 -11.69 -9.63 -5.48
N LYS A 25 -12.99 -9.35 -5.23
CA LYS A 25 -14.05 -9.45 -6.23
C LYS A 25 -13.91 -8.44 -7.38
N LEU A 26 -13.31 -7.28 -7.13
CA LEU A 26 -13.03 -6.26 -8.16
C LEU A 26 -11.82 -6.61 -9.04
N GLY A 27 -11.16 -7.74 -8.77
CA GLY A 27 -10.03 -8.22 -9.56
C GLY A 27 -8.71 -7.57 -9.15
N ASP A 28 -8.40 -7.61 -7.84
CA ASP A 28 -7.13 -7.14 -7.30
C ASP A 28 -5.92 -7.75 -8.07
N PRO A 29 -5.15 -6.93 -8.80
CA PRO A 29 -4.04 -7.42 -9.61
C PRO A 29 -2.90 -7.98 -8.74
N LEU A 30 -2.69 -7.46 -7.51
CA LEU A 30 -1.64 -7.97 -6.63
C LEU A 30 -1.95 -9.39 -6.13
N VAL A 31 -3.23 -9.75 -5.96
CA VAL A 31 -3.61 -11.13 -5.60
C VAL A 31 -3.19 -12.12 -6.68
N LYS A 32 -3.24 -11.72 -7.95
CA LYS A 32 -2.76 -12.56 -9.06
C LYS A 32 -1.24 -12.59 -9.12
N LEU A 33 -0.60 -11.42 -9.04
CA LEU A 33 0.86 -11.32 -9.11
C LEU A 33 1.56 -12.05 -7.96
N ASN A 34 1.03 -11.98 -6.73
CA ASN A 34 1.59 -12.68 -5.57
C ASN A 34 1.58 -14.22 -5.71
N LYS A 35 0.83 -14.80 -6.65
CA LYS A 35 0.85 -16.25 -6.91
C LYS A 35 2.04 -16.67 -7.76
N GLU A 36 2.48 -15.78 -8.64
CA GLU A 36 3.48 -16.07 -9.67
C GLU A 36 4.84 -15.41 -9.37
N ILE A 37 4.84 -14.36 -8.54
CA ILE A 37 6.02 -13.54 -8.25
C ILE A 37 6.28 -13.54 -6.75
N ASP A 38 7.45 -14.07 -6.38
CA ASP A 38 8.01 -13.81 -5.05
C ASP A 38 8.64 -12.42 -5.03
N PHE A 39 7.89 -11.43 -4.52
CA PHE A 39 8.36 -10.06 -4.46
C PHE A 39 9.59 -9.84 -3.58
N GLU A 40 9.85 -10.74 -2.62
CA GLU A 40 11.03 -10.61 -1.75
C GLU A 40 12.34 -10.83 -2.53
N MET A 41 12.29 -11.48 -3.69
CA MET A 41 13.45 -11.63 -4.57
C MET A 41 14.05 -10.28 -5.02
N PHE A 42 13.25 -9.20 -5.03
CA PHE A 42 13.71 -7.87 -5.40
C PHE A 42 14.32 -7.10 -4.22
N ARG A 43 14.16 -7.56 -2.98
CA ARG A 43 14.62 -6.84 -1.79
C ARG A 43 16.10 -6.45 -1.86
N PRO A 44 17.05 -7.34 -2.22
CA PRO A 44 18.47 -6.97 -2.26
C PRO A 44 18.74 -5.82 -3.23
N ILE A 45 18.11 -5.87 -4.41
CA ILE A 45 18.24 -4.85 -5.46
C ILE A 45 17.64 -3.52 -4.99
N LEU A 46 16.47 -3.57 -4.35
CA LEU A 46 15.78 -2.39 -3.84
C LEU A 46 16.56 -1.74 -2.70
N GLU A 47 17.09 -2.53 -1.77
CA GLU A 47 17.89 -2.02 -0.66
C GLU A 47 19.20 -1.41 -1.15
N GLU A 48 19.89 -2.05 -2.11
CA GLU A 48 21.10 -1.50 -2.71
C GLU A 48 20.84 -0.15 -3.41
N ALA A 49 19.77 -0.06 -4.19
CA ALA A 49 19.46 1.14 -4.99
C ALA A 49 18.83 2.28 -4.17
N LEU A 50 18.05 1.98 -3.14
CA LEU A 50 17.21 2.96 -2.43
C LEU A 50 17.69 3.28 -1.01
N SER A 51 18.59 2.47 -0.44
CA SER A 51 19.12 2.73 0.90
C SER A 51 19.78 4.11 0.94
N LYS A 52 19.28 4.96 1.85
CA LYS A 52 19.82 6.29 2.10
C LYS A 52 20.23 6.38 3.57
N PRO A 53 21.43 6.93 3.86
CA PRO A 53 21.83 7.16 5.23
C PRO A 53 20.87 8.15 5.90
N ALA A 54 20.57 7.89 7.18
CA ALA A 54 19.78 8.80 7.98
C ALA A 54 20.46 10.18 8.06
N LYS A 55 19.68 11.25 7.85
CA LYS A 55 20.20 12.63 7.87
C LYS A 55 20.37 13.21 9.29
N GLY A 56 20.04 12.45 10.32
CA GLY A 56 20.12 12.86 11.72
C GLY A 56 19.15 12.08 12.61
N ALA A 57 19.11 12.43 13.89
CA ALA A 57 18.16 11.87 14.84
C ALA A 57 16.77 12.48 14.63
N GLY A 58 15.96 11.87 13.75
CA GLY A 58 14.58 12.27 13.53
C GLY A 58 14.02 11.81 12.19
N GLY A 59 12.72 12.07 12.00
CA GLY A 59 11.98 11.74 10.78
C GLY A 59 11.23 10.41 10.87
N ARG A 60 10.18 10.28 10.06
CA ARG A 60 9.45 9.02 9.90
C ARG A 60 10.33 8.06 9.07
N PRO A 61 10.53 6.82 9.51
CA PRO A 61 11.20 5.81 8.69
C PRO A 61 10.52 5.66 7.32
N PRO A 62 11.28 5.33 6.26
CA PRO A 62 10.69 5.00 4.98
C PRO A 62 9.74 3.79 5.12
N TYR A 63 8.77 3.69 4.22
CA TYR A 63 8.03 2.44 4.04
C TYR A 63 8.97 1.31 3.65
N ASP A 64 8.59 0.07 3.95
CA ASP A 64 9.29 -1.10 3.41
C ASP A 64 9.37 -1.01 1.88
N TYR A 65 10.55 -1.30 1.33
CA TYR A 65 10.80 -1.10 -0.10
C TYR A 65 10.00 -2.05 -0.99
N VAL A 66 9.76 -3.29 -0.54
CA VAL A 66 8.94 -4.26 -1.28
C VAL A 66 7.49 -3.80 -1.29
N LEU A 67 6.98 -3.29 -0.16
CA LEU A 67 5.66 -2.66 -0.11
C LEU A 67 5.56 -1.48 -1.08
N MET A 68 6.53 -0.57 -1.07
CA MET A 68 6.54 0.58 -1.97
C MET A 68 6.57 0.16 -3.44
N PHE A 69 7.36 -0.87 -3.77
CA PHE A 69 7.41 -1.42 -5.12
C PHE A 69 6.04 -1.97 -5.58
N LYS A 70 5.33 -2.68 -4.70
CA LYS A 70 3.94 -3.13 -4.98
C LYS A 70 2.99 -1.96 -5.22
N ILE A 71 3.12 -0.87 -4.46
CA ILE A 71 2.32 0.34 -4.64
C ILE A 71 2.60 0.98 -6.01
N MET A 72 3.86 1.09 -6.43
CA MET A 72 4.22 1.64 -7.75
C MET A 72 3.63 0.81 -8.90
N ILE A 73 3.60 -0.51 -8.78
CA ILE A 73 2.94 -1.39 -9.76
C ILE A 73 1.45 -1.09 -9.84
N LEU A 74 0.78 -0.92 -8.69
CA LEU A 74 -0.64 -0.56 -8.64
C LEU A 74 -0.90 0.82 -9.26
N GLN A 75 -0.10 1.83 -8.93
CA GLN A 75 -0.21 3.16 -9.51
C GLN A 75 -0.09 3.08 -11.03
N ARG A 76 0.90 2.35 -11.56
CA ARG A 76 1.06 2.18 -13.00
C ARG A 76 -0.10 1.42 -13.63
N TYR A 77 -0.58 0.34 -13.00
CA TYR A 77 -1.68 -0.48 -13.50
C TYR A 77 -2.99 0.31 -13.65
N TYR A 78 -3.26 1.22 -12.71
CA TYR A 78 -4.45 2.07 -12.73
C TYR A 78 -4.22 3.47 -13.34
N ASN A 79 -3.03 3.71 -13.92
CA ASN A 79 -2.63 5.02 -14.46
C ASN A 79 -2.84 6.18 -13.46
N LEU A 80 -2.50 5.95 -12.18
CA LEU A 80 -2.55 6.96 -11.15
C LEU A 80 -1.27 7.81 -11.22
N SER A 81 -1.44 9.14 -11.17
CA SER A 81 -0.36 10.11 -10.98
C SER A 81 -0.12 10.33 -9.48
N ASP A 82 1.05 10.85 -9.12
CA ASP A 82 1.44 11.21 -7.75
C ASP A 82 1.00 12.64 -7.34
N ASP A 83 0.12 13.28 -8.12
CA ASP A 83 -0.40 14.63 -7.86
C ASP A 83 -1.33 14.74 -6.65
#